data_AF-A0A1U9WWW1-F1
#
_entry.id   AF-A0A1U9WWW1-F1
#
_cell.length_a   1.000
_cell.length_b   1.000
_cell.length_c   1.000
_cell.angle_alpha   90.00
_cell.angle_beta   90.00
_cell.angle_gamma   90.00
#
_symmetry.space_group_name_H-M   'P 1'
#
loop_
_entity.id
_entity.type
_entity.pdbx_description
1 polymer ?
#
loop_
_entity_poly.entity_id
_entity_poly.type
_entity_poly.pdbx_seq_one_letter_code
_entity_poly.pdbx_strand_id
1 'polypeptide(L)'
;MSEQQEIKQEMVVDLLKLLQNENSNAQGIMEDLGEEETYGEEYVSQLQTVYSRFIQKNYFQVGQLVKWKENLKNRELPYKNQPSIVIAVLDEPIVTNEDASGSPYFRETLDIILGILVNQETFLTFYYDSRRFEVY
;
A
#
# COMPACT_ATOMS: atom_id res chain seq x y z
N MET A 1 17.59 49.44 -49.38
CA MET A 1 17.06 48.95 -48.08
C MET A 1 16.46 47.56 -48.30
N SER A 2 17.18 46.69 -49.03
CA SER A 2 18.11 45.63 -48.60
C SER A 2 17.39 44.38 -48.06
N GLU A 3 17.15 43.41 -48.96
CA GLU A 3 16.58 42.07 -48.74
C GLU A 3 17.17 41.34 -47.52
N GLN A 4 18.40 41.68 -47.12
CA GLN A 4 19.05 41.14 -45.92
C GLN A 4 18.38 41.54 -44.59
N GLN A 5 17.65 42.66 -44.55
CA GLN A 5 16.85 43.05 -43.37
C GLN A 5 15.54 42.25 -43.29
N GLU A 6 14.95 41.94 -44.43
CA GLU A 6 13.69 41.21 -44.54
C GLU A 6 13.87 39.72 -44.17
N ILE A 7 14.94 39.09 -44.68
CA ILE A 7 15.33 37.70 -44.34
C ILE A 7 15.64 37.53 -42.84
N LYS A 8 16.24 38.53 -42.20
CA LYS A 8 16.49 38.51 -40.75
C LYS A 8 15.19 38.61 -39.96
N GLN A 9 14.22 39.36 -40.44
CA GLN A 9 12.95 39.56 -39.75
C GLN A 9 12.06 38.31 -39.88
N GLU A 10 12.10 37.65 -41.04
CA GLU A 10 11.40 36.39 -41.29
C GLU A 10 11.92 35.24 -40.43
N MET A 11 13.25 35.08 -40.32
CA MET A 11 13.86 34.08 -39.42
C MET A 11 13.54 34.33 -37.94
N VAL A 12 13.45 35.59 -37.51
CA VAL A 12 13.08 35.93 -36.12
C VAL A 12 11.62 35.58 -35.85
N VAL A 13 10.73 35.83 -36.82
CA VAL A 13 9.31 35.47 -36.72
C VAL A 13 9.14 33.94 -36.68
N ASP A 14 9.89 33.19 -37.46
CA ASP A 14 9.82 31.72 -37.44
C ASP A 14 10.46 31.12 -36.18
N LEU A 15 11.52 31.73 -35.64
CA LEU A 15 12.07 31.36 -34.34
C LEU A 15 11.07 31.64 -33.20
N LEU A 16 10.34 32.76 -33.26
CA LEU A 16 9.29 33.07 -32.29
C LEU A 16 8.09 32.12 -32.40
N LYS A 17 7.71 31.71 -33.61
CA LYS A 17 6.67 30.69 -33.83
C LYS A 17 7.09 29.32 -33.30
N LEU A 18 8.36 28.92 -33.46
CA LEU A 18 8.90 27.68 -32.91
C LEU A 18 8.88 27.68 -31.37
N LEU A 19 9.30 28.78 -30.74
CA LEU A 19 9.26 28.93 -29.28
C LEU A 19 7.82 29.00 -28.73
N GLN A 20 6.89 29.58 -29.47
CA GLN A 20 5.46 29.59 -29.10
C GLN A 20 4.82 28.21 -29.24
N ASN A 21 5.24 27.40 -30.23
CA ASN A 21 4.75 26.03 -30.41
C ASN A 21 5.30 25.06 -29.34
N GLU A 22 6.53 25.26 -28.87
CA GLU A 22 7.05 24.52 -27.71
C GLU A 22 6.29 24.87 -26.42
N ASN A 23 5.81 26.11 -26.28
CA ASN A 23 4.98 26.53 -25.15
C ASN A 23 3.56 25.94 -25.17
N SER A 24 3.04 25.60 -26.35
CA SER A 24 1.78 24.86 -26.52
C SER A 24 1.93 23.37 -26.19
N ASN A 25 3.12 22.80 -26.45
CA ASN A 25 3.46 21.43 -26.03
C ASN A 25 3.77 21.32 -24.53
N ALA A 26 4.12 22.42 -23.86
CA ALA A 26 4.28 22.45 -22.40
C ALA A 26 2.93 22.30 -21.65
N GLN A 27 1.81 22.68 -22.27
CA GLN A 27 0.47 22.45 -21.70
C GLN A 27 0.03 20.97 -21.76
N GLY A 28 0.71 20.13 -22.54
CA GLY A 28 0.50 18.67 -22.59
C GLY A 28 1.48 17.85 -21.74
N ILE A 29 2.41 18.49 -21.03
CA ILE A 29 3.39 17.83 -20.15
C ILE A 29 3.04 18.06 -18.65
N MET A 30 2.04 18.89 -18.36
CA MET A 30 1.62 19.23 -16.99
C MET A 30 0.54 18.32 -16.38
N GLU A 31 0.19 17.20 -17.02
CA GLU A 31 -0.83 16.26 -16.49
C GLU A 31 -0.24 15.11 -15.65
N ASP A 32 1.08 15.09 -15.43
CA ASP A 32 1.78 14.07 -14.61
C ASP A 32 2.66 14.68 -13.50
N LEU A 33 2.25 15.83 -12.96
CA LEU A 33 2.71 16.26 -11.64
C LEU A 33 1.82 15.59 -10.63
N GLY A 34 2.29 14.42 -10.17
CA GLY A 34 1.63 13.56 -9.21
C GLY A 34 0.99 14.35 -8.05
N GLU A 35 -0.15 13.85 -7.63
CA GLU A 35 -0.90 14.35 -6.49
C GLU A 35 0.06 14.54 -5.30
N GLU A 36 0.32 15.79 -4.89
CA GLU A 36 0.96 16.07 -3.61
C GLU A 36 -0.08 15.76 -2.52
N GLU A 37 -0.23 14.48 -2.18
CA GLU A 37 -0.93 14.11 -0.96
C GLU A 37 -0.15 14.70 0.23
N THR A 38 -0.76 15.65 0.92
CA THR A 38 -0.22 16.24 2.14
C THR A 38 -0.82 15.53 3.34
N TYR A 39 0.03 15.03 4.24
CA TYR A 39 -0.40 14.32 5.45
C TYR A 39 -0.20 15.18 6.69
N GLY A 40 -1.28 15.40 7.45
CA GLY A 40 -1.27 16.20 8.68
C GLY A 40 -0.68 15.46 9.90
N GLU A 41 -0.52 16.19 11.00
CA GLU A 41 0.02 15.64 12.26
C GLU A 41 -0.78 14.46 12.81
N GLU A 42 -2.10 14.46 12.63
CA GLU A 42 -2.98 13.36 13.05
C GLU A 42 -2.64 12.05 12.33
N TYR A 43 -2.41 12.10 11.02
CA TYR A 43 -2.00 10.93 10.24
C TYR A 43 -0.65 10.39 10.73
N VAL A 44 0.33 11.28 10.97
CA VAL A 44 1.64 10.89 11.47
C VAL A 44 1.54 10.21 12.84
N SER A 45 0.72 10.76 13.74
CA SER A 45 0.46 10.17 15.06
C SER A 45 -0.23 8.81 14.97
N GLN A 46 -1.21 8.67 14.07
CA GLN A 46 -1.87 7.40 13.82
C GLN A 46 -0.91 6.35 13.26
N LEU A 47 -0.04 6.73 12.31
CA LEU A 47 0.97 5.85 11.73
C LEU A 47 1.92 5.31 12.80
N GLN A 48 2.42 6.17 13.69
CA GLN A 48 3.29 5.77 14.81
C GLN A 48 2.57 4.81 15.78
N THR A 49 1.28 5.06 16.03
CA THR A 49 0.44 4.19 16.86
C THR A 49 0.27 2.81 16.24
N VAL A 50 -0.07 2.75 14.95
CA VAL A 50 -0.26 1.49 14.22
C VAL A 50 1.05 0.71 14.11
N TYR A 51 2.17 1.40 13.84
CA TYR A 51 3.50 0.81 13.85
C TYR A 51 3.82 0.15 15.20
N SER A 52 3.59 0.86 16.31
CA SER A 52 3.84 0.34 17.66
C SER A 52 3.05 -0.94 17.94
N ARG A 53 1.78 -0.98 17.52
CA ARG A 53 0.95 -2.20 17.62
C ARG A 53 1.47 -3.34 16.76
N PHE A 54 1.96 -3.05 15.56
CA PHE A 54 2.45 -4.07 14.63
C PHE A 54 3.75 -4.71 15.11
N ILE A 55 4.71 -3.93 15.63
CA ILE A 55 5.98 -4.49 16.11
C ILE A 55 5.85 -5.29 17.41
N GLN A 56 4.78 -5.06 18.18
CA GLN A 56 4.51 -5.80 19.40
C GLN A 56 4.09 -7.25 19.07
N LYS A 57 5.03 -8.19 19.13
CA LYS A 57 4.74 -9.61 18.94
C LYS A 57 4.03 -10.19 20.17
N ASN A 58 2.90 -10.84 19.94
CA ASN A 58 2.18 -11.63 20.94
C ASN A 58 2.56 -13.11 20.79
N TYR A 59 2.53 -13.85 21.90
CA TYR A 59 2.68 -15.31 21.90
C TYR A 59 1.30 -15.93 22.05
N PHE A 60 0.99 -16.88 21.17
CA PHE A 60 -0.31 -17.54 21.10
C PHE A 60 -0.20 -19.02 21.44
N GLN A 61 -1.33 -19.59 21.89
CA GLN A 61 -1.46 -21.01 22.17
C GLN A 61 -2.57 -21.61 21.32
N VAL A 62 -2.42 -22.88 20.92
CA VAL A 62 -3.46 -23.62 20.20
C VAL A 62 -4.76 -23.62 21.01
N GLY A 63 -5.88 -23.34 20.33
CA GLY A 63 -7.20 -23.22 20.93
C GLY A 63 -7.54 -21.82 21.46
N GLN A 64 -6.59 -20.88 21.48
CA GLN A 64 -6.84 -19.51 21.92
C GLN A 64 -7.71 -18.75 20.92
N LEU A 65 -8.63 -17.93 21.42
CA LEU A 65 -9.39 -16.99 20.59
C LEU A 65 -8.59 -15.70 20.37
N VAL A 66 -8.55 -15.27 19.12
CA VAL A 66 -7.83 -14.07 18.68
C VAL A 66 -8.69 -13.23 17.74
N LYS A 67 -8.33 -11.96 17.60
CA LYS A 67 -8.88 -11.02 16.63
C LYS A 67 -7.79 -10.14 16.03
N TRP A 68 -8.13 -9.43 14.96
CA TRP A 68 -7.26 -8.38 14.44
C TRP A 68 -7.01 -7.31 15.50
N LYS A 69 -5.76 -6.89 15.62
CA LYS A 69 -5.44 -5.62 16.27
C LYS A 69 -6.05 -4.48 15.46
N GLU A 70 -6.41 -3.41 16.17
CA GLU A 70 -6.98 -2.22 15.55
C GLU A 70 -6.04 -1.65 14.46
N ASN A 71 -6.59 -1.45 13.26
CA ASN A 71 -5.92 -0.97 12.04
C ASN A 71 -4.89 -1.93 11.40
N LEU A 72 -4.84 -3.22 11.77
CA LEU A 72 -3.86 -4.18 11.22
C LEU A 72 -4.44 -5.28 10.32
N LYS A 73 -5.76 -5.27 10.04
CA LYS A 73 -6.41 -6.20 9.09
C LYS A 73 -5.88 -5.99 7.68
N ASN A 74 -5.41 -7.05 7.05
CA ASN A 74 -4.89 -7.03 5.69
C ASN A 74 -5.39 -8.19 4.82
N ARG A 75 -6.44 -8.91 5.23
CA ARG A 75 -7.06 -10.00 4.46
C ARG A 75 -8.58 -9.87 4.51
N GLU A 76 -9.28 -10.56 3.62
CA GLU A 76 -10.74 -10.57 3.59
C GLU A 76 -11.34 -11.14 4.89
N LEU A 77 -10.91 -12.36 5.23
CA LEU A 77 -11.27 -13.07 6.46
C LEU A 77 -10.08 -13.10 7.44
N PRO A 78 -10.35 -13.18 8.77
CA PRO A 78 -11.67 -13.00 9.40
C PRO A 78 -12.16 -11.56 9.23
N TYR A 79 -13.47 -11.32 9.35
CA TYR A 79 -14.00 -9.95 9.41
C TYR A 79 -13.44 -9.18 10.63
N LYS A 80 -13.48 -7.84 10.61
CA LYS A 80 -12.79 -6.98 11.60
C LYS A 80 -12.97 -7.42 13.06
N ASN A 81 -14.19 -7.80 13.44
CA ASN A 81 -14.53 -8.23 14.81
C ASN A 81 -14.89 -9.72 14.91
N GLN A 82 -14.67 -10.50 13.85
CA GLN A 82 -14.96 -11.93 13.87
C GLN A 82 -13.83 -12.67 14.62
N PRO A 83 -14.13 -13.39 15.71
CA PRO A 83 -13.14 -14.17 16.41
C PRO A 83 -12.62 -15.31 15.53
N SER A 84 -11.34 -15.62 15.67
CA SER A 84 -10.70 -16.79 15.07
C SER A 84 -10.02 -17.62 16.15
N ILE A 85 -9.89 -18.93 15.92
CA ILE A 85 -9.24 -19.84 16.85
C ILE A 85 -7.85 -20.22 16.34
N VAL A 86 -6.85 -20.22 17.22
CA VAL A 86 -5.48 -20.61 16.86
C VAL A 86 -5.44 -22.13 16.62
N ILE A 87 -5.09 -22.52 15.40
CA ILE A 87 -4.93 -23.92 15.00
C ILE A 87 -3.48 -24.38 15.18
N ALA A 88 -2.54 -23.54 14.78
CA ALA A 88 -1.12 -23.80 14.95
C ALA A 88 -0.32 -22.49 15.02
N VAL A 89 0.79 -22.53 15.74
CA VAL A 89 1.86 -21.52 15.68
C VAL A 89 3.07 -22.23 15.08
N LEU A 90 3.65 -21.66 14.04
CA LEU A 90 4.73 -22.29 13.28
C LEU A 90 6.09 -21.88 13.87
N ASP A 91 6.93 -22.87 14.17
CA ASP A 91 8.32 -22.61 14.58
C ASP A 91 9.15 -22.03 13.42
N GLU A 92 8.88 -22.49 12.20
CA GLU A 92 9.48 -21.99 10.96
C GLU A 92 8.42 -21.25 10.14
N PRO A 93 8.46 -19.90 10.07
CA PRO A 93 7.52 -19.13 9.30
C PRO A 93 7.63 -19.35 7.79
N ILE A 94 6.49 -19.30 7.10
CA ILE A 94 6.43 -19.35 5.63
C ILE A 94 6.59 -17.92 5.09
N VAL A 95 7.49 -17.74 4.13
CA VAL A 95 7.66 -16.46 3.42
C VAL A 95 7.03 -16.56 2.03
N THR A 96 6.09 -15.67 1.73
CA THR A 96 5.41 -15.63 0.43
C THR A 96 6.35 -15.14 -0.68
N ASN A 97 6.32 -15.81 -1.85
CA ASN A 97 7.15 -15.47 -3.00
C ASN A 97 6.35 -15.07 -4.25
N GLU A 98 5.03 -14.95 -4.13
CA GLU A 98 4.11 -14.94 -5.28
C GLU A 98 3.69 -13.54 -5.74
N ASP A 99 4.19 -12.48 -5.08
CA ASP A 99 3.73 -11.10 -5.28
C ASP A 99 4.80 -10.17 -5.87
N ALA A 100 4.36 -9.07 -6.52
CA ALA A 100 5.24 -7.98 -6.92
C ALA A 100 5.67 -7.15 -5.69
N SER A 101 6.84 -6.50 -5.74
CA SER A 101 7.40 -5.75 -4.60
C SER A 101 6.51 -4.60 -4.07
N GLY A 102 5.56 -4.12 -4.88
CA GLY A 102 4.56 -3.13 -4.46
C GLY A 102 3.35 -3.71 -3.72
N SER A 103 3.23 -5.03 -3.62
CA SER A 103 2.16 -5.70 -2.90
C SER A 103 2.44 -5.73 -1.39
N PRO A 104 1.45 -5.47 -0.54
CA PRO A 104 1.60 -5.62 0.92
C PRO A 104 1.84 -7.08 1.35
N TYR A 105 1.68 -8.04 0.43
CA TYR A 105 1.87 -9.47 0.67
C TYR A 105 3.22 -9.98 0.17
N PHE A 106 4.04 -9.14 -0.47
CA PHE A 106 5.36 -9.52 -0.89
C PHE A 106 6.26 -9.84 0.30
N ARG A 107 6.79 -11.07 0.34
CA ARG A 107 7.64 -11.57 1.42
C ARG A 107 7.01 -11.45 2.80
N GLU A 108 5.68 -11.51 2.88
CA GLU A 108 4.99 -11.57 4.16
C GLU A 108 5.39 -12.85 4.89
N THR A 109 5.66 -12.70 6.18
CA THR A 109 6.09 -13.80 7.06
C THR A 109 4.85 -14.34 7.76
N LEU A 110 4.42 -15.53 7.37
CA LEU A 110 3.24 -16.22 7.89
C LEU A 110 3.67 -17.25 8.93
N ASP A 111 3.32 -17.03 10.20
CA ASP A 111 3.76 -17.84 11.34
C ASP A 111 2.61 -18.35 12.23
N ILE A 112 1.36 -18.09 11.86
CA ILE A 112 0.19 -18.60 12.56
C ILE A 112 -0.88 -19.12 11.59
N ILE A 113 -1.53 -20.23 11.96
CA ILE A 113 -2.70 -20.77 11.27
C ILE A 113 -3.92 -20.52 12.14
N LEU A 114 -4.93 -19.85 11.57
CA LEU A 114 -6.18 -19.56 12.26
C LEU A 114 -7.35 -20.28 11.58
N GLY A 115 -8.25 -20.78 12.41
CA GLY A 115 -9.52 -21.37 12.02
C GLY A 115 -10.67 -20.38 12.16
N ILE A 116 -11.54 -20.36 11.16
CA ILE A 116 -12.64 -19.40 11.03
C ILE A 116 -13.89 -20.17 10.60
N LEU A 117 -15.02 -19.89 11.26
CA LEU A 117 -16.31 -20.42 10.85
C LEU A 117 -16.99 -19.45 9.87
N VAL A 118 -17.15 -19.87 8.61
CA VAL A 118 -17.80 -19.11 7.55
C VAL A 118 -19.25 -19.56 7.39
N ASN A 119 -20.17 -18.61 7.26
CA ASN A 119 -21.62 -18.84 7.17
C ASN A 119 -22.18 -19.72 8.30
N GLN A 120 -21.50 -19.79 9.45
CA GLN A 120 -21.83 -20.66 10.59
C GLN A 120 -21.82 -22.17 10.28
N GLU A 121 -21.30 -22.58 9.11
CA GLU A 121 -21.39 -23.97 8.64
C GLU A 121 -20.01 -24.56 8.33
N THR A 122 -19.12 -23.77 7.74
CA THR A 122 -17.85 -24.28 7.20
C THR A 122 -16.68 -23.77 8.01
N PHE A 123 -15.90 -24.68 8.57
CA PHE A 123 -14.64 -24.36 9.25
C PHE A 123 -13.50 -24.34 8.25
N LEU A 124 -12.94 -23.16 8.00
CA LEU A 124 -11.81 -22.94 7.09
C LEU A 124 -10.56 -22.52 7.87
N THR A 125 -9.39 -22.87 7.35
CA THR A 125 -8.09 -22.51 7.95
C THR A 125 -7.26 -21.68 6.99
N PHE A 126 -6.62 -20.64 7.51
CA PHE A 126 -5.79 -19.73 6.73
C PHE A 126 -4.49 -19.39 7.48
N TYR A 127 -3.46 -19.02 6.70
CA TYR A 127 -2.15 -18.61 7.20
C TYR A 127 -2.10 -17.09 7.35
N TYR A 128 -1.50 -16.61 8.44
CA TYR A 128 -1.38 -15.19 8.74
C TYR A 128 -0.04 -14.84 9.39
N ASP A 129 0.24 -13.54 9.44
CA ASP A 129 1.26 -12.94 10.29
C ASP A 129 0.70 -12.69 11.69
N SER A 130 1.24 -13.40 12.70
CA SER A 130 0.80 -13.33 14.10
C SER A 130 0.88 -11.92 14.70
N ARG A 131 1.76 -11.06 14.19
CA ARG A 131 1.92 -9.68 14.69
C ARG A 131 0.66 -8.84 14.53
N ARG A 132 -0.22 -9.22 13.60
CA ARG A 132 -1.47 -8.52 13.30
C ARG A 132 -2.62 -8.88 14.24
N PHE A 133 -2.43 -9.87 15.11
CA PHE A 133 -3.46 -10.39 15.99
C PHE A 133 -3.22 -10.07 17.46
N GLU A 134 -4.29 -10.03 18.23
CA GLU A 134 -4.33 -9.95 19.68
C GLU A 134 -5.36 -10.94 20.24
N VAL A 135 -5.29 -11.17 21.55
CA VAL A 135 -6.28 -11.99 22.25
C VAL A 135 -7.67 -11.35 22.12
N TYR A 136 -8.69 -12.16 21.84
CA TYR A 136 -10.07 -11.71 21.63
C TYR A 136 -10.65 -10.99 22.85
#